data_AF-A0A9D5PWX0-F1
#
_entry.id   AF-A0A9D5PWX0-F1
#
_cell.length_a   1.000
_cell.length_b   1.000
_cell.length_c   1.000
_cell.angle_alpha   90.00
_cell.angle_beta   90.00
_cell.angle_gamma   90.00
#
_symmetry.space_group_name_H-M   'P 1'
#
loop_
_entity.id
_entity.type
_entity.pdbx_description
1 polymer ?
#
loop_
_entity_poly.entity_id
_entity_poly.type
_entity_poly.pdbx_seq_one_letter_code
_entity_poly.pdbx_strand_id
1 'polypeptide(L)'
;MIICLQNEEESLVKRGVFHIAVPLSVTRDCKTGEMKVSVYPSLRREAASLLRRFPGNKLFSAHAIQAAKTAFDGFLAEHGFAMGEESEDFFRLYRITRPDESRILTTTRPFDGLKGLRNLTGYDLSAMKKYGHLAFVTVIGDAIVSVACTNAPMSGRGGMEIGVETAPGYEGRGFGTSNVAALALALKKQGCTALYECASKNRASVRTAENAGGTERARNYYIVGTK
;
A
#
# COMPACT_ATOMS: atom_id res chain seq x y z
N MET A 1 -23.41 0.23 0.66
CA MET A 1 -22.47 -0.80 1.14
C MET A 1 -22.62 -1.99 0.24
N ILE A 2 -21.51 -2.50 -0.29
CA ILE A 2 -21.48 -3.67 -1.19
C ILE A 2 -20.76 -4.79 -0.44
N ILE A 3 -21.40 -5.95 -0.33
CA ILE A 3 -20.79 -7.16 0.24
C ILE A 3 -20.56 -8.14 -0.91
N CYS A 4 -19.30 -8.50 -1.13
CA CYS A 4 -18.84 -9.47 -2.12
C CYS A 4 -18.51 -10.79 -1.42
N LEU A 5 -19.18 -11.88 -1.80
CA LEU A 5 -18.88 -13.21 -1.27
C LEU A 5 -17.79 -13.87 -2.10
N GLN A 6 -16.73 -14.31 -1.42
CA GLN A 6 -15.51 -14.87 -1.98
C GLN A 6 -15.55 -16.41 -1.96
N ASN A 7 -16.47 -16.99 -2.73
CA ASN A 7 -16.76 -18.43 -2.72
C ASN A 7 -15.57 -19.27 -3.22
N GLU A 8 -14.92 -18.83 -4.29
CA GLU A 8 -13.83 -19.56 -4.92
C GLU A 8 -12.56 -19.50 -4.06
N GLU A 9 -12.26 -18.33 -3.53
CA GLU A 9 -11.11 -18.09 -2.66
C GLU A 9 -11.24 -18.91 -1.36
N GLU A 10 -12.42 -18.91 -0.73
CA GLU A 10 -12.67 -19.74 0.45
C GLU A 10 -12.46 -21.24 0.13
N SER A 11 -12.98 -21.72 -1.00
CA SER A 11 -12.83 -23.12 -1.42
C SER A 11 -11.36 -23.51 -1.65
N LEU A 12 -10.55 -22.61 -2.21
CA LEU A 12 -9.11 -22.83 -2.42
C LEU A 12 -8.34 -22.87 -1.09
N VAL A 13 -8.67 -21.98 -0.15
CA VAL A 13 -8.12 -21.99 1.21
C VAL A 13 -8.45 -23.28 1.94
N LYS A 14 -9.72 -23.71 1.89
CA LYS A 14 -10.19 -24.96 2.53
C LYS A 14 -9.51 -26.21 1.98
N ARG A 15 -9.20 -26.23 0.68
CA ARG A 15 -8.45 -27.31 0.03
C ARG A 15 -6.93 -27.24 0.27
N GLY A 16 -6.46 -26.24 1.02
CA GLY A 16 -5.05 -26.06 1.35
C GLY A 16 -4.19 -25.59 0.18
N VAL A 17 -4.78 -25.10 -0.92
CA VAL A 17 -4.08 -24.70 -2.14
C VAL A 17 -3.23 -23.44 -1.92
N PHE A 18 -3.67 -22.54 -1.04
CA PHE A 18 -2.96 -21.29 -0.75
C PHE A 18 -2.15 -21.35 0.55
N HIS A 19 -1.07 -20.56 0.57
CA HIS A 19 -0.27 -20.23 1.76
C HIS A 19 -0.75 -18.96 2.49
N ILE A 20 -1.65 -18.20 1.86
CA ILE A 20 -2.25 -16.99 2.40
C ILE A 20 -3.78 -17.14 2.32
N ALA A 21 -4.48 -16.77 3.39
CA ALA A 21 -5.93 -16.65 3.45
C ALA A 21 -6.30 -15.20 3.77
N VAL A 22 -7.27 -14.63 3.05
CA VAL A 22 -7.78 -13.28 3.29
C VAL A 22 -9.29 -13.35 3.50
N PRO A 23 -9.76 -13.81 4.68
CA PRO A 23 -11.17 -14.05 4.91
C PRO A 23 -12.02 -12.78 5.01
N LEU A 24 -11.39 -11.62 5.23
CA LEU A 24 -12.03 -10.31 5.23
C LEU A 24 -11.13 -9.26 4.57
N SER A 25 -11.69 -8.51 3.63
CA SER A 25 -11.14 -7.24 3.16
C SER A 25 -12.22 -6.17 3.24
N VAL A 26 -11.86 -5.01 3.75
CA VAL A 26 -12.75 -3.86 3.84
C VAL A 26 -12.07 -2.70 3.17
N THR A 27 -12.77 -2.03 2.25
CA THR A 27 -12.34 -0.77 1.64
C THR A 27 -13.44 0.27 1.77
N ARG A 28 -13.10 1.47 2.20
CA ARG A 28 -14.01 2.62 2.27
C ARG A 28 -13.46 3.77 1.43
N ASP A 29 -14.25 4.26 0.48
CA ASP A 29 -13.94 5.47 -0.26
C ASP A 29 -14.14 6.70 0.64
N CYS A 30 -13.13 7.56 0.74
CA CYS A 30 -13.14 8.72 1.62
C CYS A 30 -14.02 9.86 1.08
N LYS A 31 -14.28 9.91 -0.23
CA LYS A 31 -15.10 10.94 -0.88
C LYS A 31 -16.59 10.58 -0.85
N THR A 32 -16.94 9.36 -1.23
CA THR A 32 -18.35 8.92 -1.31
C THR A 32 -18.84 8.31 0.00
N GLY A 33 -17.92 7.86 0.86
CA GLY A 33 -18.25 7.07 2.03
C GLY A 33 -18.71 5.64 1.72
N GLU A 34 -18.70 5.25 0.44
CA GLU A 34 -19.06 3.90 0.01
C GLU A 34 -18.09 2.89 0.61
N MET A 35 -18.66 1.78 1.09
CA MET A 35 -17.91 0.68 1.69
C MET A 35 -18.10 -0.58 0.85
N LYS A 36 -16.97 -1.20 0.50
CA LYS A 36 -16.86 -2.50 -0.14
C LYS A 36 -16.28 -3.49 0.86
N VAL A 37 -16.95 -4.61 1.05
CA VAL A 37 -16.54 -5.66 1.99
C VAL A 37 -16.49 -6.96 1.22
N SER A 38 -15.30 -7.55 1.11
CA SER A 38 -15.13 -8.91 0.61
C SER A 38 -14.99 -9.86 1.80
N VAL A 39 -15.77 -10.94 1.81
CA VAL A 39 -15.77 -11.90 2.91
C VAL A 39 -15.97 -13.33 2.40
N TYR A 40 -15.34 -14.29 3.06
CA TYR A 40 -15.65 -15.70 2.86
C TYR A 40 -17.12 -16.00 3.23
N PRO A 41 -17.88 -16.71 2.38
CA PRO A 41 -19.27 -17.08 2.64
C PRO A 41 -19.55 -17.64 4.05
N SER A 42 -18.69 -18.51 4.58
CA SER A 42 -18.88 -19.08 5.92
C SER A 42 -18.80 -18.05 7.05
N LEU A 43 -18.12 -16.92 6.82
CA LEU A 43 -17.87 -15.86 7.80
C LEU A 43 -18.80 -14.64 7.62
N ARG A 44 -19.87 -14.79 6.83
CA ARG A 44 -20.82 -13.71 6.54
C ARG A 44 -21.49 -13.16 7.80
N ARG A 45 -21.78 -14.01 8.79
CA ARG A 45 -22.49 -13.59 10.01
C ARG A 45 -21.60 -12.74 10.91
N GLU A 46 -20.34 -13.14 11.03
CA GLU A 46 -19.26 -12.49 11.76
C GLU A 46 -18.99 -11.10 11.16
N ALA A 47 -18.83 -11.03 9.84
CA ALA A 47 -18.68 -9.77 9.12
C ALA A 47 -19.90 -8.85 9.32
N ALA A 48 -21.12 -9.37 9.19
CA ALA A 48 -22.33 -8.56 9.41
C ALA A 48 -22.43 -8.03 10.85
N SER A 49 -22.03 -8.83 11.84
CA SER A 49 -21.96 -8.41 13.25
C SER A 49 -20.94 -7.30 13.45
N LEU A 50 -19.74 -7.44 12.89
CA LEU A 50 -18.67 -6.45 12.94
C LEU A 50 -19.13 -5.11 12.34
N LEU A 51 -19.73 -5.12 11.15
CA LEU A 51 -20.21 -3.93 10.45
C LEU A 51 -21.31 -3.19 11.22
N ARG A 52 -22.20 -3.90 11.90
CA ARG A 52 -23.22 -3.30 12.78
C ARG A 52 -22.57 -2.65 14.01
N ARG A 53 -21.57 -3.30 14.60
CA ARG A 53 -20.88 -2.83 15.81
C ARG A 53 -20.01 -1.59 15.52
N PHE A 54 -19.41 -1.51 14.35
CA PHE A 54 -18.47 -0.45 13.97
C PHE A 54 -18.86 0.24 12.66
N PRO A 55 -19.84 1.17 12.68
CA PRO A 55 -20.28 1.84 11.46
C PRO A 55 -19.27 2.85 10.91
N GLY A 56 -19.16 2.92 9.58
CA GLY A 56 -18.40 3.94 8.86
C GLY A 56 -16.92 3.97 9.25
N ASN A 57 -16.43 5.13 9.68
CA ASN A 57 -15.01 5.29 10.04
C ASN A 57 -14.61 4.54 11.31
N LYS A 58 -15.56 4.16 12.17
CA LYS A 58 -15.25 3.38 13.38
C LYS A 58 -14.68 2.00 13.04
N LEU A 59 -14.97 1.48 11.84
CA LEU A 59 -14.46 0.21 11.33
C LEU A 59 -12.94 0.21 11.10
N PHE A 60 -12.33 1.39 11.01
CA PHE A 60 -10.87 1.59 10.83
C PHE A 60 -10.20 2.00 12.15
N SER A 61 -10.77 1.59 13.28
CA SER A 61 -10.18 1.80 14.60
C SER A 61 -9.44 0.54 15.07
N ALA A 62 -8.46 0.70 15.95
CA ALA A 62 -7.75 -0.43 16.56
C ALA A 62 -8.73 -1.44 17.20
N HIS A 63 -9.79 -0.96 17.86
CA HIS A 63 -10.81 -1.81 18.45
C HIS A 63 -11.59 -2.64 17.41
N ALA A 64 -11.91 -2.04 16.26
CA ALA A 64 -12.63 -2.74 15.20
C ALA A 64 -11.75 -3.79 14.52
N ILE A 65 -10.48 -3.44 14.24
CA ILE A 65 -9.50 -4.36 13.67
C ILE A 65 -9.25 -5.53 14.63
N GLN A 66 -9.07 -5.27 15.92
CA GLN A 66 -8.91 -6.32 16.92
C GLN A 66 -10.15 -7.22 17.03
N ALA A 67 -11.36 -6.64 17.01
CA ALA A 67 -12.59 -7.42 17.01
C ALA A 67 -12.73 -8.29 15.75
N ALA A 68 -12.28 -7.79 14.60
CA ALA A 68 -12.22 -8.55 13.36
C ALA A 68 -11.20 -9.70 13.47
N LYS A 69 -10.00 -9.47 13.99
CA LYS A 69 -9.02 -10.54 14.22
C LYS A 69 -9.63 -11.67 15.07
N THR A 70 -10.19 -11.34 16.23
CA THR A 70 -10.81 -12.33 17.12
C THR A 70 -11.98 -13.08 16.48
N ALA A 71 -12.82 -12.41 15.68
CA ALA A 71 -13.97 -13.07 15.05
C ALA A 71 -13.58 -14.02 13.91
N PHE A 72 -12.39 -13.85 13.32
CA PHE A 72 -11.95 -14.59 12.14
C PHE A 72 -10.83 -15.60 12.43
N ASP A 73 -10.20 -15.50 13.61
CA ASP A 73 -9.10 -16.37 14.06
C ASP A 73 -9.47 -17.85 14.08
N GLY A 74 -10.67 -18.19 14.56
CA GLY A 74 -11.13 -19.58 14.62
C GLY A 74 -11.15 -20.27 13.25
N PHE A 75 -11.59 -19.57 12.21
CA PHE A 75 -11.56 -20.10 10.84
C PHE A 75 -10.13 -20.29 10.34
N LEU A 76 -9.25 -19.33 10.59
CA LEU A 76 -7.85 -19.41 10.18
C LEU A 76 -7.16 -20.59 10.84
N ALA A 77 -7.31 -20.73 12.16
CA ALA A 77 -6.73 -21.83 12.94
C ALA A 77 -7.25 -23.21 12.50
N GLU A 78 -8.55 -23.34 12.25
CA GLU A 78 -9.17 -24.58 11.75
C GLU A 78 -8.53 -25.07 10.43
N HIS A 79 -8.09 -24.14 9.58
CA HIS A 79 -7.51 -24.43 8.27
C HIS A 79 -5.97 -24.34 8.24
N GLY A 80 -5.33 -24.28 9.42
CA GLY A 80 -3.88 -24.32 9.56
C GLY A 80 -3.16 -23.01 9.24
N PHE A 81 -3.86 -21.87 9.34
CA PHE A 81 -3.27 -20.54 9.19
C PHE A 81 -3.10 -19.89 10.55
N ALA A 82 -1.96 -19.22 10.76
CA ALA A 82 -1.75 -18.29 11.84
C ALA A 82 -2.15 -16.87 11.41
N MET A 83 -2.71 -16.07 12.31
CA MET A 83 -3.00 -14.67 12.06
C MET A 83 -1.70 -13.89 11.75
N GLY A 84 -1.63 -13.23 10.60
CA GLY A 84 -0.44 -12.48 10.20
C GLY A 84 -0.24 -11.21 11.06
N GLU A 85 1.02 -10.85 11.33
CA GLU A 85 1.37 -9.64 12.10
C GLU A 85 0.93 -8.34 11.40
N GLU A 86 0.80 -8.36 10.07
CA GLU A 86 0.37 -7.19 9.26
C GLU A 86 -1.09 -6.78 9.47
N SER A 87 -1.86 -7.55 10.24
CA SER A 87 -3.30 -7.34 10.48
C SER A 87 -3.62 -6.30 11.57
N GLU A 88 -2.65 -5.53 12.07
CA GLU A 88 -2.87 -4.56 13.16
C GLU A 88 -3.28 -3.16 12.72
N ASP A 89 -3.13 -2.85 11.43
CA ASP A 89 -3.34 -1.52 10.88
C ASP A 89 -4.33 -1.54 9.72
N PHE A 90 -4.94 -0.38 9.50
CA PHE A 90 -5.51 -0.09 8.19
C PHE A 90 -4.47 0.67 7.35
N PHE A 91 -4.58 0.56 6.03
CA PHE A 91 -3.80 1.34 5.09
C PHE A 91 -4.62 2.52 4.57
N ARG A 92 -3.90 3.59 4.25
CA ARG A 92 -4.41 4.80 3.61
C ARG A 92 -3.96 4.77 2.16
N LEU A 93 -4.92 4.92 1.25
CA LEU A 93 -4.66 4.98 -0.18
C LEU A 93 -4.77 6.43 -0.61
N TYR A 94 -3.69 6.94 -1.17
CA TYR A 94 -3.59 8.28 -1.72
C TYR A 94 -3.58 8.22 -3.25
N ARG A 95 -4.16 9.26 -3.85
CA ARG A 95 -3.87 9.63 -5.23
C ARG A 95 -3.00 10.88 -5.20
N ILE A 96 -1.85 10.84 -5.87
CA ILE A 96 -0.99 12.01 -6.00
C ILE A 96 -1.53 12.88 -7.14
N THR A 97 -2.20 13.98 -6.80
CA THR A 97 -2.94 14.82 -7.77
C THR A 97 -2.21 16.11 -8.11
N ARG A 98 -1.43 16.64 -7.16
CA ARG A 98 -0.72 17.93 -7.28
C ARG A 98 0.79 17.77 -7.06
N PRO A 99 1.46 16.85 -7.79
CA PRO A 99 2.91 16.65 -7.60
C PRO A 99 3.73 17.87 -8.02
N ASP A 100 3.18 18.77 -8.84
CA ASP A 100 3.77 20.04 -9.25
C ASP A 100 3.82 21.11 -8.13
N GLU A 101 3.02 20.97 -7.08
CA GLU A 101 3.07 21.86 -5.90
C GLU A 101 4.13 21.40 -4.88
N SER A 102 4.76 20.25 -5.11
CA SER A 102 5.73 19.65 -4.19
C SER A 102 7.15 20.11 -4.50
N ARG A 103 7.96 20.31 -3.46
CA ARG A 103 9.38 20.64 -3.63
C ARG A 103 10.16 19.42 -4.10
N ILE A 104 10.64 19.47 -5.34
CA ILE A 104 11.62 18.51 -5.88
C ILE A 104 13.03 19.07 -5.67
N LEU A 105 13.85 18.32 -4.97
CA LEU A 105 15.24 18.66 -4.64
C LEU A 105 16.15 18.45 -5.83
N THR A 106 17.21 19.25 -5.94
CA THR A 106 18.22 19.15 -7.00
C THR A 106 19.02 17.85 -6.96
N THR A 107 19.03 17.16 -5.82
CA THR A 107 19.65 15.85 -5.64
C THR A 107 18.78 14.69 -6.13
N THR A 108 17.52 14.95 -6.49
CA THR A 108 16.60 13.98 -7.08
C THR A 108 16.77 13.91 -8.59
N ARG A 109 16.90 12.69 -9.12
CA ARG A 109 17.06 12.43 -10.55
C ARG A 109 16.43 11.10 -10.96
N PRO A 110 16.03 10.95 -12.23
CA PRO A 110 15.59 9.65 -12.75
C PRO A 110 16.72 8.63 -12.59
N PHE A 111 16.36 7.39 -12.26
CA PHE A 111 17.31 6.29 -12.29
C PHE A 111 17.40 5.72 -13.70
N ASP A 112 18.52 5.97 -14.36
CA ASP A 112 18.84 5.54 -15.72
C ASP A 112 19.95 4.48 -15.75
N GLY A 113 20.21 3.80 -14.62
CA GLY A 113 21.28 2.81 -14.48
C GLY A 113 22.65 3.42 -14.15
N LEU A 114 22.66 4.48 -13.35
CA LEU A 114 23.85 5.15 -12.83
C LEU A 114 24.88 4.14 -12.31
N LYS A 115 26.07 4.12 -12.92
CA LYS A 115 27.17 3.22 -12.54
C LYS A 115 28.02 3.83 -11.43
N GLY A 116 28.63 2.97 -10.62
CA GLY A 116 29.59 3.38 -9.59
C GLY A 116 28.98 4.01 -8.35
N LEU A 117 27.64 4.07 -8.23
CA LEU A 117 26.97 4.52 -7.02
C LEU A 117 26.67 3.33 -6.10
N ARG A 118 26.93 3.52 -4.80
CA ARG A 118 26.52 2.57 -3.76
C ARG A 118 25.03 2.72 -3.50
N ASN A 119 24.26 1.63 -3.58
CA ASN A 119 22.84 1.66 -3.21
C ASN A 119 22.69 1.34 -1.72
N LEU A 120 22.22 2.31 -0.94
CA LEU A 120 21.97 2.12 0.50
C LEU A 120 20.52 1.75 0.81
N THR A 121 19.67 1.61 -0.21
CA THR A 121 18.28 1.16 -0.08
C THR A 121 18.15 -0.34 -0.33
N GLY A 122 17.06 -0.95 0.12
CA GLY A 122 16.74 -2.36 -0.08
C GLY A 122 16.26 -2.70 -1.50
N TYR A 123 15.99 -1.71 -2.35
CA TYR A 123 15.54 -1.95 -3.72
C TYR A 123 16.65 -2.50 -4.62
N ASP A 124 16.36 -3.57 -5.36
CA ASP A 124 17.20 -4.01 -6.48
C ASP A 124 16.93 -3.12 -7.71
N LEU A 125 17.61 -1.97 -7.78
CA LEU A 125 17.46 -1.00 -8.87
C LEU A 125 17.82 -1.56 -10.25
N SER A 126 18.75 -2.52 -10.30
CA SER A 126 19.13 -3.20 -11.54
C SER A 126 17.98 -4.05 -12.06
N ALA A 127 17.33 -4.83 -11.19
CA ALA A 127 16.12 -5.57 -11.53
C ALA A 127 14.97 -4.62 -11.91
N MET A 128 14.69 -3.59 -11.11
CA MET A 128 13.62 -2.62 -11.40
C MET A 128 13.78 -2.02 -12.80
N LYS A 129 14.99 -1.59 -13.17
CA LYS A 129 15.26 -1.09 -14.52
C LYS A 129 15.07 -2.18 -15.58
N LYS A 130 15.63 -3.38 -15.35
CA LYS A 130 15.54 -4.51 -16.29
C LYS A 130 14.08 -4.86 -16.61
N TYR A 131 13.20 -4.80 -15.62
CA TYR A 131 11.78 -5.12 -15.76
C TYR A 131 10.91 -3.93 -16.15
N GLY A 132 11.50 -2.78 -16.51
CA GLY A 132 10.76 -1.64 -17.05
C GLY A 132 9.99 -0.82 -16.00
N HIS A 133 10.44 -0.85 -14.75
CA HIS A 133 9.93 0.05 -13.72
C HIS A 133 10.49 1.45 -13.90
N LEU A 134 9.70 2.46 -13.52
CA LEU A 134 10.15 3.84 -13.49
C LEU A 134 10.57 4.17 -12.06
N ALA A 135 11.78 4.72 -11.90
CA ALA A 135 12.33 5.08 -10.59
C ALA A 135 12.99 6.45 -10.59
N PHE A 136 12.88 7.13 -9.46
CA PHE A 136 13.61 8.35 -9.13
C PHE A 136 14.41 8.13 -7.86
N VAL A 137 15.65 8.60 -7.86
CA VAL A 137 16.59 8.41 -6.76
C VAL A 137 17.11 9.75 -6.26
N THR A 138 17.44 9.79 -4.98
CA THR A 138 18.26 10.85 -4.39
C THR A 138 19.69 10.35 -4.26
N VAL A 139 20.64 11.11 -4.79
CA VAL A 139 22.07 10.78 -4.71
C VAL A 139 22.80 11.83 -3.87
N ILE A 140 23.55 11.37 -2.87
CA ILE A 140 24.39 12.19 -2.00
C ILE A 140 25.82 11.63 -2.05
N GLY A 141 26.76 12.42 -2.56
CA GLY A 141 28.12 11.93 -2.83
C GLY A 141 28.11 10.78 -3.84
N ASP A 142 28.66 9.64 -3.43
CA ASP A 142 28.75 8.40 -4.22
C ASP A 142 27.62 7.39 -3.91
N ALA A 143 26.57 7.81 -3.19
CA ALA A 143 25.53 6.91 -2.69
C ALA A 143 24.11 7.30 -3.13
N ILE A 144 23.31 6.30 -3.49
CA ILE A 144 21.85 6.40 -3.58
C ILE A 144 21.29 6.17 -2.18
N VAL A 145 20.62 7.20 -1.64
CA VAL A 145 20.16 7.22 -0.24
C VAL A 145 18.64 7.17 -0.11
N SER A 146 17.92 7.34 -1.21
CA SER A 146 16.47 7.17 -1.25
C SER A 146 16.03 6.88 -2.68
N VAL A 147 14.97 6.10 -2.82
CA VAL A 147 14.33 5.74 -4.08
C VAL A 147 12.81 5.86 -3.96
N ALA A 148 12.15 6.31 -5.03
CA ALA A 148 10.75 6.01 -5.29
C ALA A 148 10.64 5.25 -6.61
N CYS A 149 9.86 4.18 -6.67
CA CYS A 149 9.75 3.29 -7.82
C CYS A 149 8.29 2.85 -8.03
N THR A 150 7.90 2.56 -9.26
CA THR A 150 6.61 1.90 -9.52
C THR A 150 6.64 0.46 -9.00
N ASN A 151 5.54 -0.02 -8.39
CA ASN A 151 5.45 -1.41 -7.90
C ASN A 151 5.23 -2.44 -9.03
N ALA A 152 4.73 -1.98 -10.18
CA ALA A 152 4.60 -2.76 -11.40
C ALA A 152 5.40 -2.12 -12.55
N PRO A 153 5.81 -2.91 -13.55
CA PRO A 153 6.31 -2.39 -14.81
C PRO A 153 5.35 -1.39 -15.44
N MET A 154 5.87 -0.42 -16.17
CA MET A 154 5.02 0.53 -16.93
C MET A 154 4.24 -0.20 -18.02
N SER A 155 2.93 -0.39 -17.83
CA SER A 155 2.04 -1.05 -18.78
C SER A 155 0.85 -0.14 -19.17
N GLY A 156 1.10 0.81 -20.08
CA GLY A 156 0.04 1.65 -20.65
C GLY A 156 -0.56 2.68 -19.68
N ARG A 157 -1.82 3.05 -19.90
CA ARG A 157 -2.54 4.05 -19.09
C ARG A 157 -3.24 3.38 -17.90
N GLY A 158 -3.07 3.90 -16.70
CA GLY A 158 -3.71 3.36 -15.51
C GLY A 158 -3.25 3.99 -14.21
N GLY A 159 -3.67 3.39 -13.10
CA GLY A 159 -3.14 3.70 -11.77
C GLY A 159 -1.83 2.95 -11.55
N MET A 160 -0.75 3.66 -11.24
CA MET A 160 0.56 3.09 -10.93
C MET A 160 0.86 3.34 -9.46
N GLU A 161 0.99 2.27 -8.69
CA GLU A 161 1.38 2.35 -7.30
C GLU A 161 2.87 2.64 -7.17
N ILE A 162 3.22 3.50 -6.21
CA ILE A 162 4.58 3.94 -5.92
C ILE A 162 5.01 3.38 -4.57
N GLY A 163 6.12 2.64 -4.56
CA GLY A 163 6.89 2.34 -3.36
C GLY A 163 8.01 3.37 -3.15
N VAL A 164 8.38 3.61 -1.89
CA VAL A 164 9.45 4.54 -1.53
C VAL A 164 10.23 4.03 -0.34
N GLU A 165 11.54 4.22 -0.38
CA GLU A 165 12.44 3.94 0.74
C GLU A 165 13.47 5.07 0.87
N THR A 166 13.85 5.36 2.11
CA THR A 166 14.99 6.22 2.45
C THR A 166 15.89 5.42 3.38
N ALA A 167 17.18 5.37 3.07
CA ALA A 167 18.17 4.64 3.83
C ALA A 167 18.31 5.20 5.27
N PRO A 168 18.62 4.37 6.27
CA PRO A 168 18.86 4.79 7.64
C PRO A 168 19.90 5.93 7.74
N GLY A 169 19.58 6.98 8.50
CA GLY A 169 20.40 8.17 8.71
C GLY A 169 20.15 9.31 7.69
N TYR A 170 19.35 9.05 6.66
CA TYR A 170 19.00 10.02 5.63
C TYR A 170 17.52 10.46 5.67
N GLU A 171 16.74 9.96 6.63
CA GLU A 171 15.33 10.31 6.84
C GLU A 171 15.14 11.76 7.32
N GLY A 172 13.91 12.26 7.24
CA GLY A 172 13.55 13.60 7.70
C GLY A 172 14.06 14.75 6.84
N ARG A 173 14.79 14.46 5.75
CA ARG A 173 15.39 15.46 4.84
C ARG A 173 14.56 15.77 3.59
N GLY A 174 13.38 15.16 3.47
CA GLY A 174 12.47 15.37 2.33
C GLY A 174 12.79 14.56 1.06
N PHE A 175 13.77 13.65 1.10
CA PHE A 175 14.19 12.85 -0.06
C PHE A 175 13.07 11.96 -0.61
N GLY A 176 12.37 11.22 0.27
CA GLY A 176 11.23 10.40 -0.14
C GLY A 176 10.13 11.21 -0.83
N THR A 177 9.73 12.35 -0.25
CA THR A 177 8.74 13.26 -0.85
C THR A 177 9.20 13.77 -2.21
N SER A 178 10.45 14.20 -2.32
CA SER A 178 11.03 14.69 -3.57
C SER A 178 11.00 13.63 -4.67
N ASN A 179 11.42 12.40 -4.35
CA ASN A 179 11.42 11.27 -5.28
C ASN A 179 9.99 10.88 -5.69
N VAL A 180 9.04 10.83 -4.75
CA VAL A 180 7.62 10.51 -5.04
C VAL A 180 7.00 11.57 -5.93
N ALA A 181 7.21 12.86 -5.65
CA ALA A 181 6.70 13.95 -6.48
C ALA A 181 7.29 13.92 -7.89
N ALA A 182 8.60 13.69 -8.03
CA ALA A 182 9.26 13.59 -9.32
C ALA A 182 8.74 12.39 -10.14
N LEU A 183 8.57 11.23 -9.50
CA LEU A 183 7.99 10.05 -10.12
C LEU A 183 6.54 10.29 -10.54
N ALA A 184 5.72 10.89 -9.66
CA ALA A 184 4.33 11.21 -9.96
C ALA A 184 4.19 12.20 -11.13
N LEU A 185 5.09 13.20 -11.26
CA LEU A 185 5.13 14.07 -12.44
C LEU A 185 5.46 13.30 -13.71
N ALA A 186 6.42 12.37 -13.65
CA ALA A 186 6.78 11.56 -14.80
C ALA A 186 5.62 10.64 -15.24
N LEU A 187 4.91 10.04 -14.28
CA LEU A 187 3.71 9.25 -14.53
C LEU A 187 2.57 10.09 -15.12
N LYS A 188 2.33 11.29 -14.58
CA LYS A 188 1.32 12.24 -15.09
C LYS A 188 1.60 12.61 -16.55
N LYS A 189 2.86 12.86 -16.92
CA LYS A 189 3.28 13.13 -18.31
C LYS A 189 2.99 11.95 -19.26
N GLN A 190 3.00 10.73 -18.75
CA GLN A 190 2.67 9.51 -19.50
C GLN A 190 1.16 9.17 -19.47
N GLY A 191 0.32 10.04 -18.90
CA GLY A 191 -1.12 9.81 -18.78
C GLY A 191 -1.51 8.79 -17.71
N CYS A 192 -0.59 8.47 -16.79
CA CYS A 192 -0.83 7.58 -15.66
C CYS A 192 -1.25 8.37 -14.41
N THR A 193 -1.98 7.71 -13.52
CA THR A 193 -2.31 8.22 -12.18
C THR A 193 -1.36 7.62 -11.16
N ALA A 194 -0.66 8.45 -10.39
CA ALA A 194 0.16 7.97 -9.29
C ALA A 194 -0.71 7.62 -8.07
N LEU A 195 -0.57 6.38 -7.60
CA LEU A 195 -1.20 5.84 -6.40
C LEU A 195 -0.13 5.59 -5.33
N TYR A 196 -0.49 5.74 -4.06
CA TYR A 196 0.42 5.53 -2.95
C TYR A 196 -0.35 4.93 -1.79
N GLU A 197 0.11 3.80 -1.26
CA GLU A 197 -0.49 3.13 -0.11
C GLU A 197 0.47 3.17 1.07
N CYS A 198 -0.05 3.40 2.28
CA CYS A 198 0.76 3.34 3.49
C CYS A 198 -0.03 2.93 4.72
N ALA A 199 0.64 2.19 5.61
CA ALA A 199 0.07 1.81 6.90
C ALA A 199 -0.25 3.07 7.73
N SER A 200 -1.42 3.07 8.36
CA SER A 200 -1.94 4.24 9.10
C SER A 200 -1.06 4.70 10.26
N LYS A 201 -0.28 3.80 10.89
CA LYS A 201 0.70 4.15 11.93
C LYS A 201 2.03 4.65 11.39
N ASN A 202 2.34 4.43 10.10
CA ASN A 202 3.56 4.93 9.47
C ASN A 202 3.44 6.44 9.14
N ARG A 203 3.60 7.27 10.18
CA ARG A 203 3.47 8.73 10.08
C ARG A 203 4.44 9.35 9.07
N ALA A 204 5.62 8.78 8.89
CA ALA A 204 6.59 9.27 7.92
C ALA A 204 6.07 9.10 6.49
N SER A 205 5.59 7.90 6.16
CA SER A 205 5.03 7.58 4.85
C SER A 205 3.72 8.35 4.56
N VAL A 206 2.85 8.52 5.56
CA VAL A 206 1.67 9.41 5.47
C VAL A 206 2.07 10.83 5.08
N ARG A 207 3.05 11.41 5.80
CA ARG A 207 3.56 12.75 5.49
C ARG A 207 4.22 12.81 4.11
N THR A 208 4.91 11.74 3.68
CA THR A 208 5.48 11.66 2.34
C THR A 208 4.40 11.77 1.27
N ALA A 209 3.30 11.02 1.40
CA ALA A 209 2.19 11.07 0.46
C ALA A 209 1.52 12.45 0.42
N GLU A 210 1.22 13.03 1.59
CA GLU A 210 0.57 14.33 1.72
C GLU A 210 1.45 15.46 1.14
N ASN A 211 2.73 15.50 1.53
CA ASN A 211 3.67 16.52 1.05
C ASN A 211 4.05 16.36 -0.41
N ALA A 212 3.83 15.18 -1.00
CA ALA A 212 3.98 14.96 -2.44
C ALA A 212 2.75 15.39 -3.25
N GLY A 213 1.76 16.04 -2.62
CA GLY A 213 0.52 16.48 -3.27
C GLY A 213 -0.56 15.40 -3.31
N GLY A 214 -0.50 14.44 -2.38
CA GLY A 214 -1.46 13.37 -2.22
C GLY A 214 -2.78 13.83 -1.63
N THR A 215 -3.87 13.22 -2.11
CA THR A 215 -5.19 13.29 -1.48
C THR A 215 -5.62 11.89 -1.11
N GLU A 216 -5.99 11.68 0.16
CA GLU A 216 -6.49 10.39 0.63
C GLU A 216 -7.81 10.05 -0.10
N ARG A 217 -7.80 8.92 -0.80
CA ARG A 217 -8.93 8.42 -1.59
C ARG A 217 -9.70 7.36 -0.83
N ALA A 218 -9.00 6.46 -0.15
CA ALA A 218 -9.64 5.33 0.51
C ALA A 218 -8.85 4.89 1.74
N ARG A 219 -9.54 4.11 2.57
CA ARG A 219 -8.93 3.31 3.63
C ARG A 219 -9.29 1.86 3.42
N ASN A 220 -8.37 0.97 3.70
CA ASN A 220 -8.59 -0.46 3.66
C ASN A 220 -7.93 -1.16 4.85
N TYR A 221 -8.45 -2.30 5.23
CA TYR A 221 -7.69 -3.25 6.04
C TYR A 221 -8.08 -4.67 5.64
N TYR A 222 -7.22 -5.60 6.00
CA TYR A 222 -7.34 -7.01 5.68
C TYR A 222 -7.16 -7.80 6.95
N ILE A 223 -7.95 -8.87 7.08
CA ILE A 223 -7.60 -9.96 7.98
C ILE A 223 -6.87 -10.97 7.11
N VAL A 224 -5.63 -11.27 7.47
CA VAL A 224 -4.73 -12.13 6.71
C VAL A 224 -4.26 -13.25 7.62
N GLY A 225 -4.37 -14.49 7.14
CA GLY A 225 -3.74 -15.65 7.74
C GLY A 225 -2.65 -16.20 6.83
N THR A 226 -1.57 -16.68 7.43
CA THR A 226 -0.42 -17.28 6.74
C THR A 226 -0.09 -18.64 7.34
N LYS A 227 0.37 -19.58 6.51
CA LYS A 227 0.89 -20.89 6.97
C LYS A 227 2.33 -20.79 7.46
#